data_AF-A0A829PMX6-F1
#
_entry.id   AF-A0A829PMX6-F1
#
_cell.length_a   1.000
_cell.length_b   1.000
_cell.length_c   1.000
_cell.angle_alpha   90.00
_cell.angle_beta   90.00
_cell.angle_gamma   90.00
#
_symmetry.space_group_name_H-M   'P 1'
#
loop_
_entity.id
_entity.type
_entity.pdbx_description
1 polymer ?
#
loop_
_entity_poly.entity_id
_entity_poly.type
_entity_poly.pdbx_seq_one_letter_code
_entity_poly.pdbx_strand_id
1 'polypeptide(L)'
;MPHDAAHLIVEQEARLRGGVFGRLADANGLDGLFWPVDPAERRKASRRNRKPTAAQVADMARSEYLASLTAALWEVERGHRQAAGPWPGPAAEVYVEPALLDRIFARYDDFAPRWAELPDGGELTLLWR
;
A
#
# COMPACT_ATOMS: atom_id res chain seq x y z
N MET A 1 9.72 1.22 -5.50
CA MET A 1 8.36 0.65 -5.44
C MET A 1 7.34 1.78 -5.55
N PRO A 2 6.37 1.75 -6.49
CA PRO A 2 5.28 2.74 -6.52
C PRO A 2 4.51 2.77 -5.19
N HIS A 3 4.26 3.98 -4.66
CA HIS A 3 3.69 4.16 -3.33
C HIS A 3 2.29 3.52 -3.19
N ASP A 4 1.43 3.69 -4.20
CA ASP A 4 0.09 3.08 -4.19
C ASP A 4 0.15 1.54 -4.22
N ALA A 5 1.10 0.95 -4.95
CA ALA A 5 1.31 -0.49 -4.95
C ALA A 5 1.84 -0.99 -3.59
N ALA A 6 2.68 -0.19 -2.92
CA ALA A 6 3.12 -0.47 -1.56
C ALA A 6 1.92 -0.52 -0.60
N HIS A 7 1.02 0.47 -0.64
CA HIS A 7 -0.23 0.46 0.15
C HIS A 7 -1.05 -0.81 -0.10
N LEU A 8 -1.30 -1.16 -1.36
CA LEU A 8 -2.07 -2.36 -1.71
C LEU A 8 -1.43 -3.61 -1.07
N ILE A 9 -0.12 -3.79 -1.22
CA ILE A 9 0.59 -4.98 -0.74
C ILE A 9 0.62 -5.02 0.79
N VAL A 10 0.97 -3.92 1.47
CA VAL A 10 1.07 -3.93 2.93
C VAL A 10 -0.28 -4.10 3.59
N GLU A 11 -1.35 -3.50 3.05
CA GLU A 11 -2.68 -3.68 3.61
C GLU A 11 -3.15 -5.14 3.46
N GLN A 12 -2.81 -5.83 2.36
CA GLN A 12 -3.10 -7.26 2.21
C GLN A 12 -2.31 -8.12 3.22
N GLU A 13 -0.99 -7.95 3.28
CA GLU A 13 -0.12 -8.81 4.09
C GLU A 13 -0.27 -8.55 5.60
N ALA A 14 -0.63 -7.33 5.98
CA ALA A 14 -0.95 -6.95 7.37
C ALA A 14 -2.45 -7.03 7.71
N ARG A 15 -3.29 -7.45 6.75
CA ARG A 15 -4.75 -7.63 6.90
C ARG A 15 -5.49 -6.37 7.35
N LEU A 16 -5.06 -5.22 6.85
CA LEU A 16 -5.71 -3.92 7.10
C LEU A 16 -6.91 -3.79 6.18
N ARG A 17 -8.06 -3.44 6.74
CA ARG A 17 -9.32 -3.25 5.98
C ARG A 17 -9.77 -1.78 5.98
N GLY A 18 -9.21 -0.98 6.87
CA GLY A 18 -9.49 0.44 6.98
C GLY A 18 -8.52 1.37 6.24
N GLY A 19 -7.52 0.83 5.54
CA GLY A 19 -6.61 1.58 4.68
C GLY A 19 -7.28 2.09 3.39
N VAL A 20 -6.46 2.43 2.39
CA VAL A 20 -6.92 2.96 1.11
C VAL A 20 -7.71 1.88 0.37
N PHE A 21 -7.08 0.74 0.09
CA PHE A 21 -7.67 -0.32 -0.71
C PHE A 21 -8.73 -1.11 0.05
N GLY A 22 -8.54 -1.30 1.35
CA GLY A 22 -9.57 -1.88 2.21
C GLY A 22 -10.88 -1.08 2.18
N ARG A 23 -10.80 0.25 2.26
CA ARG A 23 -12.01 1.11 2.20
C ARG A 23 -12.64 1.16 0.82
N LEU A 24 -11.84 1.08 -0.26
CA LEU A 24 -12.36 0.90 -1.62
C LEU A 24 -13.12 -0.42 -1.75
N ALA A 25 -12.58 -1.52 -1.22
CA ALA A 25 -13.21 -2.83 -1.25
C ALA A 25 -14.50 -2.90 -0.43
N ASP A 26 -14.57 -2.22 0.72
CA ASP A 26 -15.77 -2.10 1.54
C ASP A 26 -16.87 -1.23 0.88
N ALA A 27 -16.59 -0.65 -0.29
CA ALA A 27 -17.47 0.26 -1.02
C ALA A 27 -17.98 1.43 -0.16
N ASN A 28 -17.14 1.91 0.77
CA ASN A 28 -17.43 3.00 1.72
C ASN A 28 -17.41 4.41 1.06
N GLY A 29 -17.73 4.47 -0.23
CA GLY A 29 -17.74 5.67 -1.05
C GLY A 29 -16.37 6.06 -1.57
N LEU A 30 -16.16 7.37 -1.75
CA LEU A 30 -14.87 7.91 -2.20
C LEU A 30 -13.93 8.01 -1.00
N ASP A 31 -12.72 7.46 -1.12
CA ASP A 31 -11.67 7.59 -0.10
C ASP A 31 -10.86 8.89 -0.24
N GLY A 32 -11.03 9.61 -1.36
CA GLY A 32 -10.35 10.85 -1.69
C GLY A 32 -9.07 10.67 -2.53
N LEU A 33 -8.63 9.42 -2.72
CA LEU A 33 -7.42 9.05 -3.45
C LEU A 33 -7.78 8.38 -4.78
N PHE A 34 -8.75 7.46 -4.77
CA PHE A 34 -9.24 6.76 -5.94
C PHE A 34 -10.73 7.05 -6.17
N TRP A 35 -11.12 7.10 -7.45
CA TRP A 35 -12.51 7.23 -7.83
C TRP A 35 -12.83 6.37 -9.05
N PRO A 36 -14.07 5.84 -9.13
CA PRO A 36 -14.52 5.15 -10.33
C PRO A 36 -14.41 6.07 -11.57
N VAL A 37 -13.91 5.52 -12.67
CA VAL A 37 -13.86 6.20 -13.96
C VAL A 37 -15.29 6.38 -14.51
N ASP A 38 -16.18 5.40 -14.31
CA ASP A 38 -17.59 5.50 -14.67
C ASP A 38 -18.30 6.61 -13.84
N PRO A 39 -18.86 7.65 -14.48
CA PRO A 39 -19.58 8.72 -13.80
C PRO A 39 -20.77 8.25 -12.95
N ALA A 40 -21.47 7.19 -13.37
CA ALA A 40 -22.60 6.64 -12.63
C ALA A 40 -22.13 6.00 -11.32
N GLU A 41 -21.06 5.19 -11.38
CA GLU A 41 -20.44 4.59 -10.20
C GLU A 41 -19.82 5.65 -9.28
N ARG A 42 -19.18 6.69 -9.84
CA ARG A 42 -18.66 7.82 -9.06
C ARG A 42 -19.78 8.54 -8.28
N ARG A 43 -20.93 8.78 -8.91
CA ARG A 43 -22.09 9.38 -8.24
C ARG A 43 -22.64 8.48 -7.13
N LYS A 44 -22.70 7.16 -7.35
CA LYS A 44 -23.09 6.19 -6.31
C LYS A 44 -22.10 6.15 -5.15
N ALA A 45 -20.79 6.19 -5.43
CA ALA A 45 -19.74 6.22 -4.41
C ALA A 45 -19.79 7.51 -3.58
N SER A 46 -19.96 8.67 -4.23
CA SER A 46 -20.09 9.95 -3.53
C SER A 46 -21.25 9.96 -2.52
N ARG A 47 -22.40 9.36 -2.86
CA ARG A 47 -23.56 9.23 -1.96
C ARG A 47 -23.33 8.26 -0.79
N ARG A 48 -22.39 7.33 -0.93
CA ARG A 48 -22.03 6.34 0.09
C ARG A 48 -20.81 6.77 0.92
N ASN A 49 -20.30 7.99 0.70
CA ASN A 49 -19.13 8.48 1.40
C ASN A 49 -19.38 8.53 2.91
N ARG A 50 -18.62 7.75 3.66
CA ARG A 50 -18.67 7.68 5.12
C ARG A 50 -17.35 8.18 5.69
N LYS A 51 -17.44 8.98 6.75
CA LYS A 51 -16.25 9.34 7.53
C LYS A 51 -15.60 8.05 8.07
N PRO A 52 -14.26 7.95 8.05
CA PRO A 52 -13.57 6.80 8.63
C PRO A 52 -13.90 6.63 10.11
N THR A 53 -14.07 5.38 10.55
CA THR A 53 -14.14 5.06 11.98
C THR A 53 -12.75 5.18 12.62
N ALA A 54 -12.67 5.23 13.95
CA ALA A 54 -11.38 5.25 14.65
C ALA A 54 -10.49 4.04 14.29
N ALA A 55 -11.08 2.86 14.11
CA ALA A 55 -10.37 1.67 13.65
C ALA A 55 -9.81 1.86 12.23
N GLN A 56 -10.59 2.46 11.32
CA GLN A 56 -10.12 2.74 9.97
C GLN A 56 -9.01 3.80 9.92
N VAL A 57 -9.08 4.81 10.79
CA VAL A 57 -8.00 5.78 10.95
C VAL A 57 -6.71 5.09 11.43
N ALA A 58 -6.82 4.18 12.39
CA ALA A 58 -5.68 3.41 12.88
C ALA A 58 -5.08 2.49 11.80
N ASP A 59 -5.92 1.80 11.03
CA ASP A 59 -5.50 0.98 9.90
C ASP A 59 -4.79 1.83 8.82
N MET A 60 -5.32 3.00 8.49
CA MET A 60 -4.68 3.92 7.53
C MET A 60 -3.30 4.37 8.03
N ALA A 61 -3.19 4.79 9.29
CA ALA A 61 -1.91 5.20 9.87
C ALA A 61 -0.89 4.04 9.86
N ARG A 62 -1.35 2.81 10.14
CA ARG A 62 -0.51 1.61 10.06
C ARG A 62 -0.11 1.28 8.63
N SER A 63 -1.02 1.45 7.67
CA SER A 63 -0.73 1.26 6.25
C SER A 63 0.33 2.23 5.75
N GLU A 64 0.21 3.51 6.09
CA GLU A 64 1.20 4.54 5.76
C GLU A 64 2.58 4.20 6.34
N TYR A 65 2.62 3.87 7.63
CA TYR A 65 3.86 3.46 8.30
C TYR A 65 4.53 2.28 7.58
N LEU A 66 3.77 1.22 7.29
CA LEU A 66 4.31 0.03 6.64
C LEU A 66 4.73 0.31 5.19
N ALA A 67 3.92 1.02 4.41
CA ALA A 67 4.22 1.31 3.00
C ALA A 67 5.51 2.14 2.89
N SER A 68 5.62 3.21 3.66
CA SER A 68 6.79 4.09 3.67
C SER A 68 8.05 3.38 4.15
N LEU A 69 7.97 2.63 5.26
CA LEU A 69 9.11 1.94 5.82
C LEU A 69 9.58 0.76 4.95
N THR A 70 8.67 -0.16 4.62
CA THR A 70 9.04 -1.42 3.96
C THR A 70 9.49 -1.21 2.52
N ALA A 71 8.92 -0.26 1.79
CA ALA A 71 9.41 0.08 0.45
C ALA A 71 10.85 0.56 0.50
N ALA A 72 11.19 1.44 1.47
CA ALA A 72 12.53 1.96 1.61
C ALA A 72 13.53 0.86 2.04
N LEU A 73 13.16 0.01 3.00
CA LEU A 73 13.94 -1.16 3.43
C LEU A 73 14.24 -2.08 2.25
N TRP A 74 13.20 -2.46 1.50
CA TRP A 74 13.32 -3.32 0.33
C TRP A 74 14.23 -2.71 -0.74
N GLU A 75 14.08 -1.41 -1.03
CA GLU A 75 14.91 -0.71 -2.02
C GLU A 75 16.40 -0.75 -1.64
N VAL A 76 16.73 -0.63 -0.35
CA VAL A 76 18.12 -0.74 0.11
C VAL A 76 18.61 -2.19 0.06
N GLU A 77 17.82 -3.14 0.56
CA GLU A 77 18.21 -4.55 0.61
C GLU A 77 18.36 -5.20 -0.75
N ARG A 78 17.59 -4.77 -1.74
CA ARG A 78 17.70 -5.25 -3.14
C ARG A 78 18.63 -4.40 -3.99
N GLY A 79 19.29 -3.39 -3.42
CA GLY A 79 20.28 -2.56 -4.10
C GLY A 79 19.70 -1.53 -5.09
N HIS A 80 18.40 -1.22 -4.99
CA HIS A 80 17.76 -0.15 -5.76
C HIS A 80 18.05 1.25 -5.21
N ARG A 81 18.44 1.35 -3.93
CA ARG A 81 18.80 2.60 -3.24
C ARG A 81 20.03 2.36 -2.35
N GLN A 82 20.91 3.37 -2.24
CA GLN A 82 21.96 3.36 -1.23
C GLN A 82 21.41 3.75 0.14
N ALA A 83 21.81 3.02 1.18
CA ALA A 83 21.54 3.40 2.56
C ALA A 83 22.16 4.77 2.87
N ALA A 84 21.40 5.66 3.53
CA ALA A 84 21.91 6.93 4.02
C ALA A 84 22.12 6.85 5.54
N GLY A 85 23.34 7.12 6.01
CA GLY A 85 23.67 7.12 7.44
C GLY A 85 23.39 5.77 8.14
N PRO A 86 23.08 5.75 9.45
CA PRO A 86 22.65 4.54 10.13
C PRO A 86 21.29 4.10 9.59
N TRP A 87 21.27 2.97 8.88
CA TRP A 87 20.07 2.38 8.26
C TRP A 87 19.63 1.12 9.00
N PRO A 88 18.32 0.92 9.27
CA PRO A 88 17.19 1.83 9.03
C PRO A 88 16.95 2.86 10.15
N GLY A 89 18.00 3.21 10.91
CA GLY A 89 17.92 3.96 12.16
C GLY A 89 17.97 3.03 13.38
N PRO A 90 17.82 3.57 14.60
CA PRO A 90 17.83 2.77 15.83
C PRO A 90 16.66 1.76 15.86
N ALA A 91 16.95 0.49 16.12
CA ALA A 91 15.96 -0.60 16.14
C ALA A 91 14.79 -0.40 17.13
N ALA A 92 14.94 0.46 18.14
CA ALA A 92 13.88 0.78 19.11
C ALA A 92 12.77 1.67 18.50
N GLU A 93 13.04 2.37 17.40
CA GLU A 93 12.10 3.30 16.77
C GLU A 93 11.41 2.70 15.52
N VAL A 94 11.98 1.61 15.00
CA VAL A 94 11.55 0.97 13.75
C VAL A 94 11.33 -0.51 14.01
N TYR A 95 10.08 -0.93 14.14
CA TYR A 95 9.72 -2.34 14.34
C TYR A 95 8.65 -2.79 13.36
N VAL A 96 9.01 -3.77 12.53
CA VAL A 96 8.10 -4.60 11.76
C VAL A 96 8.38 -6.04 12.15
N GLU A 97 7.34 -6.81 12.39
CA GLU A 97 7.46 -8.23 12.69
C GLU A 97 8.18 -8.96 11.51
N PRO A 98 9.25 -9.74 11.75
CA PRO A 98 10.08 -10.28 10.67
C PRO A 98 9.31 -11.10 9.64
N ALA A 99 8.37 -11.95 10.05
CA ALA A 99 7.61 -12.77 9.10
C ALA A 99 6.67 -11.92 8.23
N LEU A 100 6.12 -10.81 8.74
CA LEU A 100 5.38 -9.84 7.95
C LEU A 100 6.28 -9.13 6.95
N LEU A 101 7.50 -8.74 7.37
CA LEU A 101 8.48 -8.12 6.47
C LEU A 101 8.84 -9.04 5.31
N ASP A 102 9.13 -10.31 5.61
CA ASP A 102 9.44 -11.34 4.61
C ASP A 102 8.32 -11.50 3.57
N ARG A 103 7.05 -11.55 4.04
CA ARG A 103 5.89 -11.63 3.14
C ARG A 103 5.76 -10.39 2.26
N ILE A 104 5.91 -9.19 2.84
CA ILE A 104 5.84 -7.94 2.07
C ILE A 104 6.95 -7.91 1.01
N PHE A 105 8.18 -8.27 1.35
CA PHE A 105 9.30 -8.29 0.41
C PHE A 105 9.09 -9.30 -0.70
N ALA A 106 8.60 -10.50 -0.39
CA ALA A 106 8.27 -11.48 -1.42
C ALA A 106 7.24 -10.94 -2.43
N ARG A 107 6.27 -10.14 -1.97
CA ARG A 107 5.29 -9.49 -2.86
C ARG A 107 5.88 -8.34 -3.67
N TYR A 108 6.80 -7.57 -3.09
CA TYR A 108 7.56 -6.56 -3.83
C TYR A 108 8.46 -7.19 -4.90
N ASP A 109 9.13 -8.29 -4.58
CA ASP A 109 9.97 -9.05 -5.50
C ASP A 109 9.14 -9.62 -6.68
N ASP A 110 7.88 -10.03 -6.45
CA ASP A 110 6.95 -10.45 -7.51
C ASP A 110 6.43 -9.26 -8.35
N PHE A 111 6.10 -8.14 -7.70
CA PHE A 111 5.49 -6.99 -8.36
C PHE A 111 6.47 -6.15 -9.18
N ALA A 112 7.65 -5.86 -8.62
CA ALA A 112 8.57 -4.85 -9.16
C ALA A 112 9.06 -5.16 -10.58
N PRO A 113 9.44 -6.41 -10.94
CA PRO A 113 9.85 -6.73 -12.30
C PRO A 113 8.71 -6.51 -13.31
N ARG A 114 7.49 -6.96 -12.97
CA ARG A 114 6.30 -6.79 -13.80
C ARG A 114 5.99 -5.32 -14.05
N TRP A 115 6.16 -4.48 -13.04
CA TRP A 115 6.01 -3.03 -13.17
C TRP A 115 7.08 -2.41 -14.06
N ALA A 116 8.34 -2.81 -13.88
CA ALA A 116 9.46 -2.28 -14.66
C ALA A 116 9.42 -2.66 -16.14
N GLU A 117 8.80 -3.80 -16.48
CA GLU A 117 8.64 -4.30 -17.85
C GLU A 117 7.44 -3.68 -18.58
N LEU A 118 6.58 -2.91 -17.91
CA LEU A 118 5.44 -2.28 -18.56
C LEU A 118 5.90 -1.23 -19.60
N PRO A 119 5.39 -1.28 -20.83
CA PRO A 119 5.58 -0.18 -21.78
C PRO A 119 4.78 1.04 -21.34
N ASP A 120 5.12 2.21 -21.89
CA ASP A 120 4.33 3.42 -21.70
C ASP A 120 2.87 3.19 -22.14
N GLY A 121 1.93 3.53 -21.25
CA GLY A 121 0.50 3.27 -21.44
C GLY A 121 0.07 1.82 -21.19
N GLY A 122 0.98 0.95 -20.76
CA GLY A 122 0.67 -0.41 -20.31
C GLY A 122 -0.09 -0.44 -18.98
N GLU A 123 -0.70 -1.59 -18.68
CA GLU A 123 -1.49 -1.79 -17.47
C GLU A 123 -1.08 -3.04 -16.70
N LEU A 124 -1.21 -3.00 -15.37
CA LEU A 124 -1.12 -4.16 -14.51
C LEU A 124 -2.40 -4.31 -13.69
N THR A 125 -2.90 -5.55 -13.64
CA THR A 125 -4.02 -5.90 -12.78
C THR A 125 -3.51 -6.54 -11.49
N LEU A 126 -3.92 -5.98 -10.36
CA LEU A 126 -3.68 -6.52 -9.03
C LEU A 126 -5.02 -6.84 -8.37
N LEU A 127 -5.06 -7.96 -7.65
CA LEU A 127 -6.25 -8.40 -6.94
C LEU A 127 -6.12 -8.07 -5.46
N TRP A 128 -7.08 -7.32 -4.93
CA TRP A 128 -7.31 -7.17 -3.50
C TRP A 128 -7.90 -8.45 -2.91
N ARG A 129 -7.49 -8.82 -1.68
CA ARG A 129 -7.85 -10.08 -1.00
C ARG A 129 -7.98 -9.88 0.51
#